data_AF-E2B9F1-F1
#
_entry.id   AF-E2B9F1-F1
#
_cell.length_a   1.000
_cell.length_b   1.000
_cell.length_c   1.000
_cell.angle_alpha   90.00
_cell.angle_beta   90.00
_cell.angle_gamma   90.00
#
_symmetry.space_group_name_H-M   'P 1'
#
loop_
_entity.id
_entity.type
_entity.pdbx_description
1 polymer ?
#
loop_
_entity_poly.entity_id
_entity_poly.type
_entity_poly.pdbx_seq_one_letter_code
_entity_poly.pdbx_strand_id
1 'polypeptide(L)' 'MALSLVRAKALHGNSHSRFFASISTMKKGLVLGVYETDDENKVALTSTAAKYNELVKGQLWKYILL' A
#
# COMPACT_ATOMS: atom_id res chain seq x y z
N MET A 1 0.70 29.95 7.91
CA MET A 1 0.86 31.04 6.92
C MET A 1 0.85 30.41 5.54
N ALA A 2 -0.09 30.84 4.71
CA ALA A 2 -0.43 30.20 3.44
C ALA A 2 0.64 30.49 2.36
N LEU A 3 1.02 29.47 1.60
CA LEU A 3 1.83 29.64 0.39
C LEU A 3 0.89 29.63 -0.82
N SER A 4 0.96 30.71 -1.58
CA SER A 4 0.09 31.07 -2.69
C SER A 4 0.16 30.07 -3.84
N LEU A 5 -1.01 29.71 -4.36
CA LEU A 5 -1.17 28.86 -5.53
C LEU A 5 -0.85 29.69 -6.79
N VAL A 6 0.39 29.61 -7.27
CA VAL A 6 0.78 30.28 -8.52
C VAL A 6 0.20 29.50 -9.69
N ARG A 7 -0.97 29.95 -10.17
CA ARG A 7 -1.59 29.52 -11.42
C ARG A 7 -0.78 30.06 -12.60
N ALA A 8 0.18 29.27 -13.10
CA ALA A 8 0.82 29.56 -14.38
C ALA A 8 -0.11 29.13 -15.54
N LYS A 9 -0.70 30.12 -16.22
CA LYS A 9 -1.38 29.94 -17.50
C LYS A 9 -0.36 29.48 -18.56
N ALA A 10 -0.68 28.36 -19.19
CA ALA A 10 -0.21 27.80 -20.46
C ALA A 10 0.97 28.50 -21.16
N LEU A 11 2.10 27.79 -21.26
CA LEU A 11 2.92 27.80 -22.47
C LEU A 11 3.14 26.35 -22.91
N HIS A 12 2.61 26.05 -24.09
CA HIS A 12 2.69 24.79 -24.79
C HIS A 12 4.14 24.55 -25.18
N GLY A 13 4.85 23.73 -24.43
CA GLY A 13 6.17 23.22 -24.77
C GLY A 13 6.26 21.83 -24.19
N ASN A 14 6.61 20.84 -25.02
CA ASN A 14 6.65 19.41 -24.71
C ASN A 14 7.33 19.12 -23.37
N SER A 15 6.60 19.26 -22.28
CA SER A 15 6.98 18.78 -20.97
C SER A 15 6.62 17.30 -20.98
N HIS A 16 7.51 16.51 -21.57
CA HIS A 16 7.79 15.19 -21.00
C HIS A 16 8.23 15.45 -19.56
N SER A 17 7.24 15.73 -18.70
CA SER A 17 7.31 15.56 -17.27
C SER A 17 7.59 14.07 -17.13
N ARG A 18 8.88 13.75 -17.20
CA ARG A 18 9.44 12.60 -16.52
C ARG A 18 9.10 12.86 -15.07
N PHE A 19 7.87 12.51 -14.71
CA PHE A 19 7.55 12.09 -13.36
C PHE A 19 8.50 10.95 -13.11
N PHE A 20 9.70 11.29 -12.64
CA PHE A 20 10.49 10.45 -11.80
C PHE A 20 9.61 10.27 -10.56
N ALA A 21 8.59 9.42 -10.68
CA ALA A 21 8.25 8.54 -9.58
C ALA A 21 9.59 7.93 -9.24
N SER A 22 10.22 8.44 -8.18
CA SER A 22 11.36 7.81 -7.56
C SER A 22 10.84 6.43 -7.19
N ILE A 23 10.98 5.49 -8.13
CA ILE A 23 10.76 4.08 -7.91
C ILE A 23 11.83 3.77 -6.90
N SER A 24 11.47 3.88 -5.63
CA SER A 24 12.26 3.44 -4.51
C SER A 24 12.62 2.00 -4.84
N THR A 25 13.83 1.81 -5.36
CA THR A 25 14.39 0.51 -5.74
C THR A 25 14.61 -0.37 -4.51
N MET A 26 14.35 0.16 -3.32
CA MET A 26 14.29 -0.58 -2.07
C MET A 26 12.99 -1.37 -1.98
N LYS A 27 13.13 -2.66 -1.67
CA LYS A 27 12.00 -3.49 -1.23
C LYS A 27 11.42 -2.86 0.03
N LYS A 28 10.15 -2.46 -0.04
CA LYS A 28 9.41 -1.97 1.13
C LYS A 28 8.86 -3.17 1.89
N GLY A 29 9.20 -3.27 3.17
CA GLY A 29 8.59 -4.25 4.07
C GLY A 29 7.20 -3.79 4.49
N LEU A 30 6.26 -4.73 4.59
CA LEU A 30 4.91 -4.50 5.09
C LEU A 30 4.71 -5.36 6.33
N VAL A 31 4.22 -4.76 7.41
CA VAL A 31 3.87 -5.46 8.65
C VAL A 31 2.35 -5.46 8.77
N LEU A 32 1.76 -6.62 9.02
CA LEU A 32 0.32 -6.81 9.16
C LEU A 32 0.01 -7.42 10.53
N GLY A 33 -0.93 -6.81 11.24
CA GLY A 33 -1.41 -7.32 12.52
C GLY A 33 -2.50 -8.37 12.35
N VAL A 34 -2.52 -9.32 13.27
CA VAL A 34 -3.50 -10.40 13.41
C VAL A 34 -3.95 -10.48 14.87
N TYR A 35 -5.20 -10.84 15.08
CA TYR A 35 -5.75 -11.11 16.40
C TYR A 35 -5.83 -12.61 16.64
N GLU A 36 -5.57 -13.02 17.86
CA GLU A 36 -5.93 -14.33 18.35
C GLU A 36 -7.45 -14.39 18.54
N THR A 37 -8.05 -15.55 18.28
CA THR A 37 -9.48 -15.76 18.55
C THR A 37 -9.66 -16.91 19.52
N ASP A 38 -10.83 -16.98 20.15
CA ASP A 38 -11.14 -17.98 21.18
C ASP A 38 -11.08 -19.43 20.66
N ASP A 39 -11.12 -19.63 19.35
CA ASP A 39 -10.82 -20.92 18.72
C ASP A 39 -9.29 -21.05 18.54
N GLU A 40 -8.68 -22.02 19.23
CA GLU A 40 -7.21 -22.26 19.25
C GLU A 40 -6.54 -22.40 17.86
N ASN A 41 -7.34 -22.69 16.83
CA ASN A 41 -6.89 -22.85 15.44
C ASN A 41 -7.31 -21.71 14.51
N LYS A 42 -7.87 -20.61 15.04
CA LYS A 42 -8.33 -19.49 14.21
C LYS A 42 -7.64 -18.20 14.64
N VAL A 43 -7.08 -17.55 13.63
CA VAL A 43 -6.50 -16.22 13.72
C VAL A 43 -7.44 -15.28 12.96
N ALA A 44 -7.73 -14.08 13.48
CA ALA A 44 -8.53 -13.09 12.78
C ALA A 44 -7.63 -12.01 12.15
N LEU A 45 -7.76 -11.81 10.84
CA LEU A 45 -7.05 -10.75 10.12
C LEU A 45 -7.62 -9.38 10.47
N THR A 46 -6.75 -8.39 10.65
CA THR A 46 -7.15 -6.98 10.62
C THR A 46 -7.74 -6.62 9.25
N SER A 47 -8.55 -5.56 9.17
CA SER A 47 -9.17 -5.14 7.91
C SER A 47 -8.16 -4.88 6.79
N THR A 48 -6.98 -4.36 7.13
CA THR A 48 -5.87 -4.17 6.19
C THR A 48 -5.25 -5.50 5.75
N ALA A 49 -5.07 -6.45 6.68
CA ALA A 49 -4.53 -7.77 6.36
C ALA A 49 -5.50 -8.60 5.52
N ALA A 50 -6.81 -8.47 5.75
CA ALA A 50 -7.86 -9.10 4.93
C ALA A 50 -7.81 -8.59 3.48
N LYS A 51 -7.75 -7.27 3.28
CA LYS A 51 -7.59 -6.66 1.95
C LYS A 51 -6.30 -7.11 1.27
N TYR A 52 -5.19 -7.18 2.00
CA TYR A 52 -3.94 -7.66 1.44
C TYR A 52 -4.03 -9.13 1.04
N ASN A 53 -4.67 -9.97 1.87
CA ASN A 53 -4.91 -11.37 1.55
C ASN A 53 -5.74 -11.53 0.26
N GLU A 54 -6.77 -10.71 0.04
CA GLU A 54 -7.53 -10.68 -1.22
C GLU A 54 -6.64 -10.33 -2.43
N LEU A 55 -5.77 -9.34 -2.30
CA LEU A 55 -4.82 -8.93 -3.35
C LEU A 55 -3.86 -10.08 -3.73
N VAL A 56 -3.44 -10.89 -2.76
CA VAL A 56 -2.58 -12.06 -2.98
C VAL A 56 -3.36 -13.37 -3.18
N LYS A 57 -4.66 -13.29 -3.51
CA LYS A 57 -5.52 -14.44 -3.83
C LYS A 57 -5.56 -15.51 -2.72
N GLY A 58 -5.62 -15.09 -1.47
CA GLY A 58 -5.72 -16.01 -0.34
C GLY A 58 -4.39 -16.68 0.06
N GLN A 59 -3.27 -16.32 -0.57
CA GLN A 59 -1.97 -16.94 -0.26
C GLN A 59 -1.49 -16.59 1.15
N LEU A 60 -1.86 -15.42 1.70
CA LEU A 60 -1.43 -14.99 3.02
C LEU A 60 -1.87 -15.99 4.10
N TRP A 61 -3.10 -16.49 4.03
CA TRP A 61 -3.61 -17.50 4.97
C TRP A 61 -2.78 -18.78 5.00
N LYS A 62 -2.30 -19.24 3.84
CA LYS A 62 -1.51 -20.48 3.75
C LYS A 62 -0.17 -20.38 4.48
N TYR A 63 0.37 -19.17 4.62
CA TYR A 63 1.63 -18.94 5.33
C TYR A 63 1.45 -18.65 6.83
N ILE A 64 0.23 -18.28 7.25
CA ILE A 64 -0.09 -17.97 8.66
C ILE A 64 -0.61 -19.22 9.39
N LEU A 65 -1.48 -20.02 8.76
CA LEU A 65 -2.14 -21.20 9.35
C LEU A 65 -1.35 -22.50 9.12
N LEU A 66 -0.03 -22.49 9.38
CA LEU A 66 0.86 -23.65 9.20
C LEU A 66 0.29 -24.96 9.77
#